data_AF-A0A946WUT3-F1
#
_entry.id   AF-A0A946WUT3-F1
#
_cell.length_a   1.000
_cell.length_b   1.000
_cell.length_c   1.000
_cell.angle_alpha   90.00
_cell.angle_beta   90.00
_cell.angle_gamma   90.00
#
_symmetry.space_group_name_H-M   'P 1'
#
loop_
_entity.id
_entity.type
_entity.pdbx_description
1 polymer ?
#
loop_
_entity_poly.entity_id
_entity_poly.type
_entity_poly.pdbx_seq_one_letter_code
_entity_poly.pdbx_strand_id
1 'polypeptide(L)'
;TVRFFMMMGHYASTLDFSNDALIAAEKGLSKLTNAVEALGKLEGSSEINKDVDVAELSQKCYDAMNDDFNTPMLIAILFEGVKWINSATDGRISLSKDQISALKSLYSDFVNDVLGLSSEASENSMTGAEGSEDISTNLLDLLVELRSDAKANKDYAGADRIRNTLSNMGISIKDGKDGSSWSHE
;
A
#
# COMPACT_ATOMS: atom_id res chain seq x y z
N THR A 1 -4.85 -3.08 10.39
CA THR A 1 -5.45 -1.78 10.77
C THR A 1 -5.19 -1.35 12.22
N VAL A 2 -5.57 -2.13 13.24
CA VAL A 2 -5.48 -1.70 14.67
C VAL A 2 -4.05 -1.33 15.08
N ARG A 3 -3.05 -2.11 14.66
CA ARG A 3 -1.64 -1.83 14.95
C ARG A 3 -1.22 -0.44 14.44
N PHE A 4 -1.52 -0.15 13.17
CA PHE A 4 -1.25 1.15 12.56
C PHE A 4 -2.00 2.29 13.28
N PHE A 5 -3.26 2.07 13.66
CA PHE A 5 -4.03 3.04 14.45
C PHE A 5 -3.34 3.42 15.76
N MET A 6 -2.83 2.44 16.50
CA MET A 6 -2.10 2.70 17.76
C MET A 6 -0.83 3.53 17.53
N MET A 7 -0.17 3.38 16.37
CA MET A 7 1.05 4.13 16.04
C MET A 7 0.78 5.55 15.52
N MET A 8 -0.46 5.88 15.15
CA MET A 8 -0.83 7.24 14.73
C MET A 8 -0.90 8.22 15.91
N GLY A 9 -0.89 7.74 17.15
CA GLY A 9 -0.73 8.56 18.36
C GLY A 9 0.63 8.32 19.02
N HIS A 10 1.13 9.32 19.73
CA HIS A 10 2.34 9.16 20.53
C HIS A 10 2.06 8.19 21.69
N TYR A 11 3.00 7.30 22.02
CA TYR A 11 2.79 6.25 23.03
C TYR A 11 2.43 6.82 24.43
N ALA A 12 2.94 8.03 24.73
CA ALA A 12 2.67 8.74 25.98
C ALA A 12 1.37 9.57 25.98
N SER A 13 0.62 9.59 24.88
CA SER A 13 -0.62 10.37 24.72
C SER A 13 -1.86 9.50 24.83
N THR A 14 -2.98 10.11 25.20
CA THR A 14 -4.29 9.46 25.13
C THR A 14 -4.71 9.28 23.68
N LEU A 15 -5.10 8.06 23.32
CA LEU A 15 -5.56 7.73 21.98
C LEU A 15 -7.09 7.64 21.94
N ASP A 16 -7.73 8.57 21.23
CA ASP A 16 -9.19 8.61 21.09
C ASP A 16 -9.67 7.55 20.09
N PHE A 17 -10.16 6.44 20.63
CA PHE A 17 -10.68 5.33 19.83
C PHE A 17 -12.12 5.62 19.35
N SER A 18 -12.31 5.55 18.03
CA SER A 18 -13.63 5.61 17.39
C SER A 18 -13.64 4.83 16.08
N ASN A 19 -14.83 4.46 15.60
CA ASN A 19 -14.97 3.80 14.29
C ASN A 19 -14.42 4.68 13.16
N ASP A 20 -14.71 5.98 13.19
CA ASP A 20 -14.21 6.92 12.18
C ASP A 20 -12.67 6.97 12.18
N ALA A 21 -12.05 6.92 13.36
CA ALA A 21 -10.61 6.90 13.48
C ALA A 21 -9.99 5.59 12.97
N LEU A 22 -10.65 4.45 13.19
CA LEU A 22 -10.23 3.16 12.63
C LEU A 22 -10.35 3.11 11.10
N ILE A 23 -11.45 3.63 10.54
CA ILE A 23 -11.63 3.71 9.08
C ILE A 23 -10.57 4.63 8.46
N ALA A 24 -10.25 5.74 9.12
CA ALA A 24 -9.16 6.62 8.68
C ALA A 24 -7.80 5.90 8.74
N ALA A 25 -7.54 5.13 9.80
CA ALA A 25 -6.34 4.32 9.95
C ALA A 25 -6.20 3.28 8.83
N GLU A 26 -7.29 2.59 8.50
CA GLU A 26 -7.35 1.58 7.44
C GLU A 26 -6.99 2.19 6.08
N LYS A 27 -7.60 3.34 5.76
CA LYS A 27 -7.28 4.08 4.53
C LYS A 27 -5.84 4.57 4.50
N GLY A 28 -5.30 5.00 5.64
CA GLY A 28 -3.90 5.38 5.78
C GLY A 28 -2.96 4.20 5.52
N LEU A 29 -3.20 3.08 6.20
CA LEU A 29 -2.44 1.84 6.05
C LEU A 29 -2.47 1.35 4.59
N SER A 30 -3.65 1.28 3.99
CA SER A 30 -3.83 0.87 2.59
C SER A 30 -3.04 1.76 1.63
N LYS A 31 -3.01 3.09 1.84
CA LYS A 31 -2.19 3.98 1.01
C LYS A 31 -0.70 3.70 1.16
N LEU A 32 -0.23 3.43 2.38
CA LEU A 32 1.17 3.14 2.66
C LEU A 32 1.59 1.81 2.02
N THR A 33 0.82 0.74 2.21
CA THR A 33 1.13 -0.59 1.67
C THR A 33 1.08 -0.61 0.15
N ASN A 34 0.06 0.01 -0.47
CA ASN A 34 -0.03 0.13 -1.92
C ASN A 34 1.19 0.84 -2.54
N ALA A 35 1.73 1.87 -1.85
CA ALA A 35 2.93 2.54 -2.31
C ALA A 35 4.16 1.63 -2.20
N VAL A 36 4.31 0.87 -1.11
CA VAL A 36 5.41 -0.10 -0.96
C VAL A 36 5.35 -1.17 -2.06
N GLU A 37 4.18 -1.69 -2.37
CA GLU A 37 3.99 -2.64 -3.47
C GLU A 37 4.32 -2.03 -4.84
N ALA A 38 3.87 -0.80 -5.10
CA ALA A 38 4.18 -0.07 -6.33
C ALA A 38 5.68 0.18 -6.49
N LEU A 39 6.37 0.57 -5.39
CA LEU A 39 7.82 0.72 -5.34
C LEU A 39 8.54 -0.58 -5.73
N GLY A 40 7.99 -1.73 -5.35
CA GLY A 40 8.47 -3.05 -5.76
C GLY A 40 8.60 -3.20 -7.29
N LYS A 41 7.63 -2.64 -8.02
CA LYS A 41 7.46 -2.76 -9.49
C LYS A 41 8.15 -1.64 -10.29
N LEU A 42 8.66 -0.59 -9.64
CA LEU A 42 9.31 0.51 -10.34
C LEU A 42 10.63 0.07 -10.99
N GLU A 43 10.82 0.51 -12.23
CA GLU A 43 12.08 0.38 -12.96
C GLU A 43 12.88 1.67 -12.85
N GLY A 44 14.17 1.55 -12.52
CA GLY A 44 15.05 2.70 -12.33
C GLY A 44 15.63 3.23 -13.64
N SER A 45 15.61 4.55 -13.76
CA SER A 45 16.31 5.29 -14.81
C SER A 45 17.82 5.39 -14.53
N SER A 46 18.58 5.86 -15.52
CA SER A 46 20.03 6.06 -15.40
C SER A 46 20.42 7.32 -14.64
N GLU A 47 19.53 8.32 -14.60
CA GLU A 47 19.83 9.63 -14.01
C GLU A 47 19.23 9.76 -12.60
N ILE A 48 19.97 10.43 -11.72
CA ILE A 48 19.51 10.76 -10.38
C ILE A 48 18.56 11.95 -10.45
N ASN A 49 17.40 11.80 -9.83
CA ASN A 49 16.47 12.91 -9.66
C ASN A 49 16.91 13.78 -8.48
N LYS A 50 17.31 15.01 -8.75
CA LYS A 50 17.85 15.93 -7.74
C LYS A 50 16.81 16.45 -6.74
N ASP A 51 15.53 16.35 -7.08
CA ASP A 51 14.43 16.79 -6.20
C ASP A 51 14.02 15.70 -5.20
N VAL A 52 14.65 14.52 -5.26
CA VAL A 52 14.37 13.37 -4.41
C VAL A 52 15.61 12.99 -3.62
N ASP A 53 15.69 13.50 -2.38
CA ASP A 53 16.76 13.17 -1.45
C ASP A 53 16.29 12.07 -0.47
N VAL A 54 16.59 10.82 -0.83
CA VAL A 54 16.25 9.65 0.00
C VAL A 54 17.08 9.59 1.27
N ALA A 55 18.30 10.14 1.26
CA ALA A 55 19.16 10.16 2.44
C ALA A 55 18.64 11.16 3.48
N GLU A 56 18.18 12.35 3.04
CA GLU A 56 17.52 13.31 3.92
C GLU A 56 16.22 12.73 4.50
N LEU A 57 15.40 12.07 3.68
CA LEU A 57 14.18 11.40 4.15
C LEU A 57 14.50 10.35 5.22
N SER A 58 15.53 9.53 4.98
CA SER A 58 16.00 8.52 5.93
C SER A 58 16.44 9.14 7.26
N GLN A 59 17.24 10.21 7.21
CA GLN A 59 17.68 10.91 8.41
C GLN A 59 16.49 11.44 9.22
N LYS A 60 15.48 12.03 8.56
CA LYS A 60 14.25 12.48 9.23
C LYS A 60 13.51 11.33 9.92
N CYS A 61 13.45 10.14 9.31
CA CYS A 61 12.86 8.96 9.94
C CYS A 61 13.60 8.56 11.22
N TYR A 62 14.94 8.55 11.19
CA TYR A 62 15.75 8.29 12.38
C TYR A 62 15.58 9.37 13.45
N ASP A 63 15.57 10.65 13.06
CA ASP A 63 15.38 11.77 13.98
C ASP A 63 14.02 11.67 14.69
N ALA A 64 12.95 11.32 13.97
CA ALA A 64 11.63 11.08 14.56
C ALA A 64 11.63 9.90 15.56
N MET A 65 12.32 8.81 15.25
CA MET A 65 12.39 7.66 16.17
C MET A 65 13.30 7.90 17.38
N ASN A 66 14.34 8.72 17.22
CA ASN A 66 15.22 9.13 18.32
C ASN A 66 14.60 10.22 19.20
N ASP A 67 13.61 10.95 18.69
CA ASP A 67 12.74 11.83 19.46
C ASP A 67 11.64 11.00 20.17
N ASP A 68 12.02 10.28 21.23
CA ASP A 68 11.09 9.54 22.09
C ASP A 68 10.12 8.61 21.33
N PHE A 69 10.61 7.85 20.34
CA PHE A 69 9.78 6.93 19.54
C PHE A 69 8.54 7.60 18.91
N ASN A 70 8.70 8.81 18.36
CA ASN A 70 7.60 9.60 17.77
C ASN A 70 7.10 8.99 16.45
N THR A 71 6.33 7.90 16.56
CA THR A 71 5.70 7.20 15.43
C THR A 71 4.74 8.05 14.61
N PRO A 72 3.96 9.00 15.16
CA PRO A 72 3.14 9.89 14.34
C PRO A 72 3.98 10.73 13.38
N MET A 73 5.11 11.27 13.85
CA MET A 73 6.03 12.04 13.00
C MET A 73 6.69 11.15 11.95
N LEU A 74 7.16 9.96 12.34
CA LEU A 74 7.71 8.97 11.40
C LEU A 74 6.70 8.66 10.28
N ILE A 75 5.44 8.38 10.62
CA ILE A 75 4.38 8.10 9.64
C ILE A 75 4.18 9.28 8.69
N ALA A 76 4.17 10.52 9.21
CA ALA A 76 4.05 11.72 8.37
C ALA A 76 5.19 11.83 7.35
N ILE A 77 6.44 11.59 7.78
CA ILE A 77 7.63 11.59 6.92
C ILE A 77 7.55 10.47 5.88
N LEU A 78 7.15 9.26 6.26
CA LEU A 78 6.94 8.16 5.31
C LEU A 78 5.90 8.53 4.24
N PHE A 79 4.87 9.31 4.56
CA PHE A 79 3.92 9.80 3.56
C PHE A 79 4.51 10.86 2.61
N GLU A 80 5.61 11.51 2.94
CA GLU A 80 6.36 12.34 1.98
C GLU A 80 6.99 11.45 0.90
N GLY A 81 7.64 10.36 1.28
CA GLY A 81 8.19 9.37 0.35
C GLY A 81 7.13 8.70 -0.51
N VAL A 82 5.93 8.46 0.03
CA VAL A 82 4.78 7.91 -0.72
C VAL A 82 4.40 8.81 -1.89
N LYS A 83 4.52 10.13 -1.74
CA LYS A 83 4.25 11.07 -2.85
C LYS A 83 5.25 10.90 -3.99
N TRP A 84 6.53 10.67 -3.69
CA TRP A 84 7.55 10.40 -4.70
C TRP A 84 7.30 9.09 -5.41
N ILE A 85 7.02 8.02 -4.64
CA ILE A 85 6.72 6.69 -5.21
C ILE A 85 5.53 6.78 -6.16
N ASN A 86 4.41 7.36 -5.72
CA ASN A 86 3.22 7.48 -6.56
C ASN A 86 3.48 8.36 -7.79
N SER A 87 4.26 9.44 -7.66
CA SER A 87 4.62 10.28 -8.80
C SER A 87 5.51 9.55 -9.81
N ALA A 88 6.40 8.67 -9.34
CA ALA A 88 7.22 7.83 -10.20
C ALA A 88 6.37 6.74 -10.89
N THR A 89 5.47 6.09 -10.16
CA THR A 89 4.52 5.10 -10.70
C THR A 89 3.62 5.69 -11.77
N ASP A 90 3.17 6.94 -11.58
CA ASP A 90 2.36 7.68 -12.55
C ASP A 90 3.20 8.24 -13.73
N GLY A 91 4.52 8.02 -13.74
CA GLY A 91 5.44 8.50 -14.78
C GLY A 91 5.65 10.03 -14.79
N ARG A 92 5.28 10.73 -13.71
CA ARG A 92 5.47 12.19 -13.59
C ARG A 92 6.91 12.57 -13.24
N ILE A 93 7.59 11.69 -12.52
CA ILE A 93 9.02 11.80 -12.23
C ILE A 93 9.70 10.49 -12.61
N SER A 94 11.02 10.53 -12.78
CA SER A 94 11.85 9.33 -12.84
C SER A 94 12.71 9.26 -11.60
N LEU A 95 13.02 8.05 -11.15
CA LEU A 95 13.96 7.78 -10.05
C LEU A 95 15.12 6.96 -10.60
N SER A 96 16.32 7.13 -10.06
CA SER A 96 17.43 6.26 -10.40
C SER A 96 17.26 4.88 -9.76
N LYS A 97 18.00 3.88 -10.26
CA LYS A 97 18.07 2.55 -9.61
C LYS A 97 18.50 2.64 -8.15
N ASP A 98 19.46 3.51 -7.85
CA ASP A 98 19.98 3.70 -6.49
C ASP A 98 18.94 4.35 -5.57
N GLN A 99 18.19 5.34 -6.07
CA GLN A 99 17.10 5.96 -5.30
C GLN A 99 15.97 4.97 -5.00
N ILE A 100 15.60 4.13 -5.97
CA ILE A 100 14.60 3.08 -5.77
C ILE A 100 15.12 2.05 -4.75
N SER A 101 16.38 1.63 -4.85
CA SER A 101 16.97 0.68 -3.89
C SER A 101 17.00 1.26 -2.48
N ALA A 102 17.40 2.53 -2.33
CA ALA A 102 17.43 3.22 -1.05
C ALA A 102 16.03 3.37 -0.44
N LEU A 103 15.01 3.69 -1.25
CA LEU A 103 13.62 3.72 -0.79
C LEU A 103 13.16 2.31 -0.37
N LYS A 104 13.49 1.26 -1.13
CA LYS A 104 13.11 -0.11 -0.77
C LYS A 104 13.68 -0.51 0.60
N SER A 105 14.96 -0.23 0.84
CA SER A 105 15.58 -0.45 2.15
C SER A 105 14.90 0.38 3.24
N LEU A 106 14.72 1.68 3.03
CA LEU A 106 14.09 2.57 4.00
C LEU A 106 12.70 2.10 4.43
N TYR A 107 11.85 1.74 3.47
CA TYR A 107 10.51 1.25 3.78
C TYR A 107 10.53 -0.14 4.42
N SER A 108 11.47 -1.02 4.05
CA SER A 108 11.64 -2.29 4.76
C SER A 108 11.99 -2.05 6.23
N ASP A 109 13.01 -1.24 6.49
CA ASP A 109 13.51 -0.98 7.84
C ASP A 109 12.42 -0.35 8.71
N PHE A 110 11.74 0.70 8.24
CA PHE A 110 10.77 1.40 9.07
C PHE A 110 9.37 0.79 9.05
N VAL A 111 8.83 0.42 7.89
CA VAL A 111 7.44 -0.10 7.81
C VAL A 111 7.36 -1.55 8.28
N ASN A 112 8.31 -2.40 7.89
CA ASN A 112 8.27 -3.81 8.26
C ASN A 112 8.98 -4.05 9.60
N ASP A 113 10.22 -3.61 9.76
CA ASP A 113 11.00 -4.04 10.95
C ASP A 113 10.69 -3.19 12.19
N VAL A 114 10.62 -1.86 12.06
CA VAL A 114 10.33 -0.97 13.21
C VAL A 114 8.84 -0.95 13.54
N LEU A 115 7.98 -0.63 12.57
CA LEU A 115 6.54 -0.52 12.81
C LEU A 115 5.86 -1.90 12.85
N GLY A 116 6.40 -2.92 12.18
CA GLY A 116 5.77 -4.26 12.13
C GLY A 116 4.45 -4.25 11.37
N LEU A 117 4.39 -3.52 10.26
CA LEU A 117 3.22 -3.41 9.38
C LEU A 117 3.31 -4.34 8.16
N SER A 118 4.18 -5.36 8.24
CA SER A 118 4.31 -6.42 7.24
C SER A 118 2.95 -7.01 6.89
N SER A 119 2.73 -7.31 5.61
CA SER A 119 1.52 -8.03 5.18
C SER A 119 1.43 -9.37 5.90
N GLU A 120 0.25 -9.72 6.40
CA GLU A 120 -0.02 -11.01 7.08
C GLU A 120 0.37 -12.21 6.18
N ALA A 121 0.41 -12.05 4.86
CA ALA A 121 0.95 -13.05 3.94
C ALA A 121 2.41 -13.47 4.24
N SER A 122 3.22 -12.57 4.81
CA SER A 122 4.60 -12.86 5.21
C SER A 122 4.71 -13.48 6.62
N GLU A 123 3.70 -13.34 7.48
CA GLU A 123 3.65 -13.97 8.80
C GLU A 123 2.96 -15.34 8.76
N ASN A 124 2.01 -15.54 7.84
CA ASN A 124 1.32 -16.81 7.63
C ASN A 124 2.22 -17.90 7.04
N SER A 125 3.45 -17.55 6.61
CA SER A 125 4.50 -18.52 6.29
C SER A 125 5.07 -19.23 7.54
N MET A 126 4.78 -18.73 8.75
CA MET A 126 5.21 -19.34 10.02
C MET A 126 4.07 -19.96 10.85
N THR A 127 2.80 -19.77 10.48
CA THR A 127 1.67 -20.45 11.13
C THR A 127 0.75 -21.03 10.06
N GLY A 128 0.80 -22.36 9.87
CA GLY A 128 0.13 -23.07 8.78
C GLY A 128 -1.41 -23.01 8.82
N ALA A 129 -1.98 -21.91 8.34
CA ALA A 129 -3.38 -21.78 7.97
C ALA A 129 -3.52 -21.61 6.45
N GLU A 130 -2.99 -22.57 5.70
CA GLU A 130 -3.20 -22.69 4.25
C GLU A 130 -4.63 -23.19 3.98
N GLY A 131 -5.47 -22.36 3.36
CA GLY A 131 -6.68 -22.86 2.71
C GLY A 131 -7.83 -21.89 2.53
N SER A 132 -7.93 -20.83 3.35
CA SER A 132 -9.08 -19.91 3.26
C SER A 132 -8.80 -18.69 2.38
N GLU A 133 -7.63 -18.07 2.51
CA GLU A 133 -7.31 -16.81 1.82
C GLU A 133 -7.08 -17.01 0.32
N ASP A 134 -6.42 -18.11 -0.06
CA ASP A 134 -6.08 -18.44 -1.44
C ASP A 134 -7.32 -18.72 -2.31
N ILE A 135 -8.36 -19.32 -1.75
CA ILE A 135 -9.60 -19.59 -2.50
C ILE A 135 -10.36 -18.28 -2.78
N SER A 136 -10.40 -17.37 -1.80
CA SER A 136 -11.08 -16.08 -1.95
C SER A 136 -10.38 -15.19 -2.96
N THR A 137 -9.06 -15.09 -2.95
CA THR A 137 -8.29 -14.33 -3.94
C THR A 137 -8.44 -14.91 -5.35
N ASN A 138 -8.29 -16.23 -5.51
CA ASN A 138 -8.45 -16.89 -6.80
C ASN A 138 -9.88 -16.75 -7.35
N LEU A 139 -10.90 -16.76 -6.49
CA LEU A 139 -12.28 -16.53 -6.90
C LEU A 139 -12.52 -15.09 -7.36
N LEU A 140 -11.90 -14.11 -6.70
CA LEU A 140 -12.00 -12.70 -7.10
C LEU A 140 -11.29 -12.45 -8.44
N ASP A 141 -10.12 -13.04 -8.65
CA ASP A 141 -9.40 -12.96 -9.93
C ASP A 141 -10.24 -13.56 -11.06
N LEU A 142 -10.87 -14.73 -10.83
CA LEU A 142 -11.79 -15.34 -11.80
C LEU A 142 -13.01 -14.45 -12.10
N LEU A 143 -13.58 -13.78 -11.10
CA LEU A 143 -14.71 -12.87 -11.30
C LEU A 143 -14.30 -11.62 -12.10
N VAL A 144 -13.09 -11.12 -11.88
CA VAL A 144 -12.52 -9.99 -12.63
C VAL A 144 -12.20 -10.38 -14.08
N GLU A 145 -11.71 -11.60 -14.31
CA GLU A 145 -11.51 -12.18 -15.64
C GLU A 145 -12.85 -12.35 -16.37
N LEU A 146 -13.85 -12.96 -15.73
CA LEU A 146 -15.19 -13.14 -16.30
C LEU A 146 -15.86 -11.82 -16.70
N ARG A 147 -15.61 -10.75 -15.93
CA ARG A 147 -16.06 -9.39 -16.29
C ARG A 147 -15.33 -8.87 -17.52
N SER A 148 -14.02 -9.12 -17.64
CA SER A 148 -13.22 -8.71 -18.79
C SER A 148 -13.68 -9.43 -20.06
N ASP A 149 -14.01 -10.72 -19.95
CA ASP A 149 -14.61 -11.52 -21.02
C ASP A 149 -16.00 -11.02 -21.40
N ALA A 150 -16.85 -10.68 -20.42
CA ALA A 150 -18.17 -10.10 -20.69
C ALA A 150 -18.04 -8.78 -21.48
N LYS A 151 -17.10 -7.90 -21.11
CA LYS A 151 -16.78 -6.69 -21.88
C LYS A 151 -16.29 -7.01 -23.30
N ALA A 152 -15.38 -7.97 -23.45
CA ALA A 152 -14.85 -8.37 -24.76
C ALA A 152 -15.96 -8.92 -25.69
N ASN A 153 -16.91 -9.64 -25.10
CA ASN A 153 -18.09 -10.18 -25.78
C ASN A 153 -19.25 -9.18 -25.93
N LYS A 154 -19.05 -7.90 -25.55
CA LYS A 154 -20.06 -6.82 -25.57
C LYS A 154 -21.30 -7.10 -24.70
N ASP A 155 -21.19 -8.00 -23.72
CA ASP A 155 -22.17 -8.19 -22.66
C ASP A 155 -21.95 -7.17 -21.54
N TYR A 156 -22.35 -5.93 -21.81
CA TYR A 156 -22.20 -4.83 -20.85
C TYR A 156 -23.09 -5.03 -19.60
N ALA A 157 -24.25 -5.67 -19.76
CA ALA A 157 -25.15 -5.96 -18.64
C ALA A 157 -24.53 -6.97 -17.67
N GLY A 158 -23.89 -8.03 -18.18
CA GLY A 158 -23.13 -8.99 -17.39
C GLY A 158 -21.94 -8.35 -16.68
N ALA A 159 -21.16 -7.54 -17.40
CA ALA A 159 -20.01 -6.83 -16.83
C ALA A 159 -20.41 -5.86 -15.70
N ASP A 160 -21.49 -5.11 -15.88
CA ASP A 160 -22.00 -4.18 -14.86
C ASP A 160 -22.59 -4.91 -13.65
N ARG A 161 -23.27 -6.05 -13.87
CA ARG A 161 -23.76 -6.87 -12.77
C ARG A 161 -22.61 -7.33 -11.87
N ILE A 162 -21.53 -7.86 -12.46
CA ILE A 162 -20.35 -8.31 -11.70
C ILE A 162 -19.72 -7.13 -10.95
N ARG A 163 -19.54 -5.98 -11.60
CA ARG A 163 -18.98 -4.77 -10.97
C ARG A 163 -19.79 -4.31 -9.76
N ASN A 164 -21.11 -4.23 -9.91
CA ASN A 164 -22.00 -3.75 -8.86
C ASN A 164 -22.05 -4.74 -7.69
N THR A 165 -22.08 -6.04 -7.96
CA THR A 165 -22.02 -7.07 -6.91
C THR A 165 -20.73 -6.97 -6.11
N LEU A 166 -19.58 -6.84 -6.78
CA LEU A 166 -18.29 -6.68 -6.10
C LEU A 166 -18.20 -5.36 -5.32
N SER A 167 -18.70 -4.26 -5.89
CA SER A 167 -18.73 -2.96 -5.19
C SER A 167 -19.59 -3.01 -3.92
N ASN A 168 -20.74 -3.69 -3.96
CA ASN A 168 -21.59 -3.90 -2.79
C ASN A 168 -20.93 -4.76 -1.70
N MET A 169 -19.92 -5.56 -2.06
CA MET A 169 -19.10 -6.35 -1.13
C MET A 169 -17.84 -5.60 -0.67
N GLY A 170 -17.72 -4.30 -0.96
CA GLY A 170 -16.55 -3.49 -0.60
C GLY A 170 -15.32 -3.78 -1.46
N ILE A 171 -15.50 -4.27 -2.69
CA ILE A 171 -14.42 -4.58 -3.63
C ILE A 171 -14.53 -3.65 -4.84
N SER A 172 -13.53 -2.79 -5.01
CA SER A 172 -13.44 -1.85 -6.12
C SER A 172 -12.57 -2.42 -7.24
N ILE A 173 -13.04 -2.33 -8.48
CA ILE A 173 -12.32 -2.80 -9.67
C ILE A 173 -11.76 -1.60 -10.44
N LYS A 174 -10.46 -1.60 -10.68
CA LYS A 174 -9.73 -0.63 -11.50
C LYS A 174 -9.28 -1.26 -12.82
N ASP A 175 -9.74 -0.68 -13.93
CA ASP A 175 -9.27 -1.05 -15.26
C ASP A 175 -7.94 -0.30 -15.55
N GLY A 176 -6.88 -1.04 -15.85
CA GLY A 176 -5.56 -0.51 -16.23
C GLY A 176 -5.15 -0.89 -17.65
N LYS A 177 -3.99 -0.41 -18.12
CA LYS A 177 -3.45 -0.76 -19.45
C LYS A 177 -3.09 -2.24 -19.57
N ASP A 178 -2.67 -2.86 -18.47
CA ASP A 178 -2.19 -4.25 -18.42
C ASP A 178 -3.25 -5.24 -17.93
N GLY A 179 -4.49 -4.79 -17.70
CA GLY A 179 -5.59 -5.64 -17.22
C GLY A 179 -6.46 -4.96 -16.16
N SER A 180 -7.46 -5.68 -15.67
CA SER A 180 -8.29 -5.26 -14.54
C SER A 180 -7.66 -5.71 -13.23
N SER A 181 -7.58 -4.83 -12.24
CA SER A 181 -7.13 -5.13 -10.87
C SER A 181 -8.24 -4.80 -9.88
N TRP A 182 -8.21 -5.40 -8.70
CA TRP A 182 -9.20 -5.16 -7.65
C TRP A 182 -8.52 -4.76 -6.33
N SER A 183 -9.25 -4.02 -5.49
CA SER A 183 -8.83 -3.64 -4.14
C SER A 183 -10.02 -3.59 -3.20
N HIS A 184 -9.82 -3.91 -1.93
CA HIS A 184 -10.81 -3.63 -0.89
C HIS A 184 -10.94 -2.11 -0.67
N GLU A 185 -12.16 -1.63 -0.43
CA GLU A 185 -12.48 -0.23 -0.11
C GLU A 185 -12.26 0.15 1.35
#